data_AF-A0A4Q1BCT0-F1
#
_entry.id   AF-A0A4Q1BCT0-F1
#
_cell.length_a   1.000
_cell.length_b   1.000
_cell.length_c   1.000
_cell.angle_alpha   90.00
_cell.angle_beta   90.00
_cell.angle_gamma   90.00
#
_symmetry.space_group_name_H-M   'P 1'
#
loop_
_entity.id
_entity.type
_entity.pdbx_description
1 polymer ?
#
loop_
_entity_poly.entity_id
_entity_poly.type
_entity_poly.pdbx_seq_one_letter_code
_entity_poly.pdbx_strand_id
1 'polypeptide(L)'
;MTTFKEWYLEYEIKVNRAGLLGDVSSLLGSLGINIITINGVDQGRRGLLIKTVDLERIERFENIIEQLDDIEITKLRTPQLRDRLAVRHGRYIKRDVDDKKTFRFIRKELGILVDFMAELFKEDGHCLIGIRGMPRVGKTESIVAASVCAHKKWLFISSTMIKQTVRSSLLKGEYDQKYVYIIDGALSVKQKDEKHKQLIREVMNLPTVKVIEHPDLFVENTEYTLDDFDYIIELREHDEQEITYEQISKNNLFDHDEFAFF
;
A
#
# COMPACT_ATOMS: atom_id res chain seq x y z
N MET A 1 9.77 -28.84 14.19
CA MET A 1 10.28 -27.53 13.70
C MET A 1 9.72 -26.46 14.62
N THR A 2 10.58 -25.61 15.20
CA THR A 2 10.13 -24.56 16.11
C THR A 2 9.61 -23.38 15.30
N THR A 3 8.30 -23.13 15.34
CA THR A 3 7.66 -22.05 14.56
C THR A 3 7.72 -20.76 15.37
N PHE A 4 8.56 -19.84 14.93
CA PHE A 4 8.63 -18.51 15.50
C PHE A 4 7.42 -17.67 15.06
N LYS A 5 6.79 -16.95 15.99
CA LYS A 5 5.71 -15.99 15.72
C LYS A 5 6.25 -14.56 15.80
N GLU A 6 5.81 -13.73 14.87
CA GLU A 6 6.09 -12.29 14.87
C GLU A 6 5.03 -11.53 15.68
N TRP A 7 5.48 -10.50 16.38
CA TRP A 7 4.68 -9.61 17.21
C TRP A 7 5.05 -8.16 16.90
N TYR A 8 4.06 -7.29 16.96
CA TYR A 8 4.23 -5.85 16.98
C TYR A 8 4.11 -5.35 18.41
N LEU A 9 5.16 -4.69 18.86
CA LEU A 9 5.21 -3.97 20.13
C LEU A 9 5.31 -2.47 19.83
N GLU A 10 4.41 -1.68 20.40
CA GLU A 10 4.45 -0.22 20.40
C GLU A 10 4.42 0.26 21.85
N TYR A 11 5.30 1.20 22.18
CA TYR A 11 5.27 1.86 23.46
C TYR A 11 5.48 3.38 23.33
N GLU A 12 4.90 4.10 24.27
CA GLU A 12 5.07 5.54 24.44
C GLU A 12 6.09 5.81 25.56
N ILE A 13 7.00 6.75 25.32
CA ILE A 13 8.01 7.18 26.28
C ILE A 13 7.38 8.22 27.20
N LYS A 14 7.21 7.88 28.48
CA LYS A 14 6.72 8.81 29.52
C LYS A 14 7.87 9.63 30.09
N VAL A 15 9.00 8.98 30.36
CA VAL A 15 10.21 9.62 30.88
C VAL A 15 11.37 9.39 29.91
N ASN A 16 11.75 10.44 29.18
CA ASN A 16 12.81 10.34 28.20
C ASN A 16 14.20 10.46 28.86
N ARG A 17 14.74 9.32 29.29
CA ARG A 17 16.11 9.22 29.83
C ARG A 17 17.08 8.54 28.87
N ALA A 18 18.35 8.92 28.98
CA ALA A 18 19.42 8.26 28.24
C ALA A 18 19.48 6.76 28.58
N GLY A 19 19.67 5.91 27.56
CA GLY A 19 19.77 4.46 27.73
C GLY A 19 18.46 3.68 27.71
N LEU A 20 17.30 4.34 27.78
CA LEU A 20 15.98 3.66 27.84
C LEU A 20 15.77 2.61 26.74
N LEU A 21 16.12 2.95 25.49
CA LEU A 21 16.04 2.02 24.36
C LEU A 21 16.93 0.78 24.56
N GLY A 22 18.12 1.01 25.13
CA GLY A 22 19.07 -0.05 25.47
C GLY A 22 18.48 -0.98 26.52
N ASP A 23 17.90 -0.44 27.58
CA ASP A 23 17.28 -1.22 28.67
C ASP A 23 16.15 -2.11 28.14
N VAL A 24 15.23 -1.55 27.33
CA VAL A 24 14.14 -2.31 26.70
C VAL A 24 14.69 -3.40 25.78
N SER A 25 15.70 -3.09 24.97
CA SER A 25 16.31 -4.04 24.05
C SER A 25 17.04 -5.17 24.78
N SER A 26 17.71 -4.86 25.89
CA SER A 26 18.37 -5.83 26.76
C SER A 26 17.37 -6.75 27.45
N LEU A 27 16.22 -6.23 27.90
CA LEU A 27 15.15 -7.05 28.49
C LEU A 27 14.54 -8.01 27.47
N LEU A 28 14.25 -7.54 26.26
CA LEU A 28 13.79 -8.43 25.17
C LEU A 28 14.82 -9.53 24.90
N GLY A 29 16.10 -9.16 24.79
CA GLY A 29 17.19 -10.09 24.57
C GLY A 29 17.34 -11.13 25.69
N SER A 30 17.22 -10.73 26.96
CA SER A 30 17.34 -11.65 28.11
C SER A 30 16.17 -12.64 28.21
N LEU A 31 14.98 -12.24 27.79
CA LEU A 31 13.82 -13.11 27.64
C LEU A 31 13.88 -13.99 26.38
N GLY A 32 14.93 -13.85 25.57
CA GLY A 32 15.10 -14.60 24.32
C GLY A 32 14.08 -14.20 23.25
N ILE A 33 13.70 -12.92 23.22
CA ILE A 33 12.85 -12.31 22.20
C ILE A 33 13.75 -11.53 21.24
N ASN A 34 13.70 -11.87 19.96
CA ASN A 34 14.53 -11.23 18.94
C ASN A 34 13.86 -9.97 18.42
N ILE A 35 14.62 -8.89 18.26
CA ILE A 35 14.18 -7.69 17.57
C ILE A 35 14.51 -7.86 16.07
N ILE A 36 13.48 -7.86 15.22
CA ILE A 36 13.65 -7.85 13.77
C ILE A 36 13.99 -6.43 13.30
N THR A 37 13.20 -5.46 13.76
CA THR A 37 13.39 -4.04 13.43
C THR A 37 12.77 -3.16 14.50
N ILE A 38 13.28 -1.93 14.63
CA ILE A 38 12.88 -0.95 15.63
C ILE A 38 13.03 0.46 15.07
N ASN A 39 12.05 1.31 15.31
CA ASN A 39 12.10 2.71 14.88
C ASN A 39 11.19 3.60 15.73
N GLY A 40 11.41 4.92 15.69
CA GLY A 40 10.41 5.88 16.17
C GLY A 40 9.27 5.93 15.16
N VAL A 41 8.03 5.75 15.60
CA VAL A 41 6.85 5.73 14.69
C VAL A 41 5.99 6.99 14.79
N ASP A 42 6.21 7.78 15.84
CA ASP A 42 5.63 9.10 16.08
C ASP A 42 6.46 9.82 17.16
N GLN A 43 6.14 11.08 17.45
CA GLN A 43 6.76 11.81 18.56
C GLN A 43 6.55 11.06 19.88
N GLY A 44 7.66 10.70 20.54
CA GLY A 44 7.64 9.97 21.81
C GLY A 44 7.21 8.50 21.70
N ARG A 45 6.94 7.97 20.50
CA ARG A 45 6.50 6.57 20.32
C ARG A 45 7.49 5.74 19.53
N ARG A 46 7.71 4.51 19.98
CA ARG A 46 8.57 3.54 19.31
C ARG A 46 7.79 2.29 18.95
N GLY A 47 8.02 1.80 17.74
CA GLY A 47 7.48 0.56 17.24
C GLY A 47 8.59 -0.45 17.00
N LEU A 48 8.30 -1.71 17.32
CA LEU A 48 9.21 -2.84 17.17
C LEU A 48 8.47 -3.99 16.49
N LEU A 49 9.12 -4.61 15.51
CA LEU A 49 8.78 -5.97 15.12
C LEU A 49 9.69 -6.92 15.88
N ILE A 50 9.09 -7.78 16.70
CA ILE A 50 9.78 -8.75 17.53
C ILE A 50 9.35 -10.16 17.18
N LYS A 51 10.19 -11.14 17.52
CA LYS A 51 9.99 -12.54 17.16
C LYS A 51 10.36 -13.46 18.30
N THR A 52 9.46 -14.38 18.63
CA THR A 52 9.63 -15.35 19.70
C THR A 52 9.03 -16.70 19.32
N VAL A 53 9.47 -17.77 19.98
CA VAL A 53 8.92 -19.12 19.85
C VAL A 53 7.80 -19.40 20.85
N ASP A 54 7.67 -18.55 21.86
CA ASP A 54 6.85 -18.80 23.04
C ASP A 54 6.13 -17.51 23.47
N LEU A 55 4.82 -17.63 23.70
CA LEU A 55 3.93 -16.57 24.12
C LEU A 55 4.19 -16.15 25.57
N GLU A 56 4.59 -17.09 26.42
CA GLU A 56 4.84 -16.81 27.83
C GLU A 56 5.96 -15.76 28.01
N ARG A 57 6.91 -15.70 27.07
CA ARG A 57 7.96 -14.67 27.04
C ARG A 57 7.41 -13.27 26.81
N ILE A 58 6.38 -13.15 25.96
CA ILE A 58 5.71 -11.88 25.67
C ILE A 58 4.93 -11.42 26.89
N GLU A 59 4.17 -12.32 27.52
CA GLU A 59 3.42 -12.03 28.75
C GLU A 59 4.36 -11.61 29.88
N ARG A 60 5.50 -12.29 30.04
CA ARG A 60 6.52 -11.89 31.04
C ARG A 60 7.11 -10.52 30.74
N PHE A 61 7.39 -10.21 29.47
CA PHE A 61 7.87 -8.89 29.07
C PHE A 61 6.85 -7.80 29.42
N GLU A 62 5.58 -8.01 29.07
CA GLU A 62 4.48 -7.10 29.35
C GLU A 62 4.34 -6.82 30.85
N ASN A 63 4.26 -7.87 31.68
CA ASN A 63 4.18 -7.75 33.13
C ASN A 63 5.36 -6.97 33.75
N ILE A 64 6.58 -7.12 33.23
CA ILE A 64 7.75 -6.37 33.72
C ILE A 64 7.64 -4.89 33.34
N ILE A 65 7.28 -4.60 32.09
CA ILE A 65 7.16 -3.23 31.60
C ILE A 65 6.02 -2.48 32.29
N GLU A 66 4.90 -3.13 32.60
CA GLU A 66 3.77 -2.52 33.32
C GLU A 66 4.15 -2.01 34.72
N GLN A 67 5.25 -2.50 35.31
CA GLN A 67 5.76 -2.00 36.59
C GLN A 67 6.77 -0.85 36.45
N LEU A 68 7.10 -0.44 35.22
CA LEU A 68 8.01 0.66 34.95
C LEU A 68 7.24 1.94 34.64
N ASP A 69 7.62 3.05 35.28
CA ASP A 69 7.01 4.36 35.02
C ASP A 69 7.59 5.06 33.78
N ASP A 70 8.69 4.54 33.22
CA ASP A 70 9.42 5.19 32.11
C ASP A 70 8.69 5.09 30.76
N ILE A 71 7.94 4.01 30.52
CA ILE A 71 7.24 3.73 29.26
C ILE A 71 5.87 3.11 29.51
N GLU A 72 4.98 3.25 28.54
CA GLU A 72 3.68 2.60 28.52
C GLU A 72 3.52 1.81 27.22
N ILE A 73 3.18 0.52 27.31
CA ILE A 73 2.87 -0.29 26.13
C ILE A 73 1.51 0.15 25.60
N THR A 74 1.46 0.62 24.35
CA THR A 74 0.22 1.04 23.69
C THR A 74 -0.36 -0.07 22.81
N LYS A 75 0.49 -0.95 22.25
CA LYS A 75 0.07 -2.09 21.42
C LYS A 75 1.02 -3.27 21.61
N LEU A 76 0.47 -4.45 21.86
CA LEU A 76 1.19 -5.71 21.83
C LEU A 76 0.31 -6.78 21.18
N ARG A 77 0.57 -7.09 19.90
CA ARG A 77 -0.32 -7.95 19.09
C ARG A 77 0.38 -8.49 17.86
N THR A 78 -0.27 -9.39 17.11
CA THR A 78 0.23 -9.82 15.80
C THR A 78 0.35 -8.62 14.84
N PRO A 79 1.48 -8.45 14.13
CA PRO A 79 1.72 -7.30 13.28
C PRO A 79 0.78 -7.26 12.08
N GLN A 80 0.17 -6.10 11.86
CA GLN A 80 -0.54 -5.79 10.62
C GLN A 80 0.42 -5.12 9.61
N LEU A 81 0.03 -5.07 8.34
CA LEU A 81 0.82 -4.43 7.27
C LEU A 81 1.28 -3.01 7.66
N ARG A 82 0.36 -2.20 8.21
CA ARG A 82 0.65 -0.84 8.67
C ARG A 82 1.71 -0.78 9.77
N ASP A 83 1.74 -1.78 10.65
CA ASP A 83 2.66 -1.81 11.77
C ASP A 83 4.07 -2.06 11.22
N ARG A 84 4.20 -2.99 10.27
CA ARG A 84 5.48 -3.27 9.59
C ARG A 84 6.02 -2.06 8.86
N LEU A 85 5.15 -1.34 8.13
CA LEU A 85 5.55 -0.17 7.37
C LEU A 85 5.86 1.02 8.27
N ALA A 86 5.11 1.20 9.36
CA ALA A 86 5.37 2.25 10.32
C ALA A 86 6.77 2.09 10.94
N VAL A 87 7.15 0.86 11.33
CA VAL A 87 8.49 0.60 11.86
C VAL A 87 9.55 0.75 10.77
N ARG A 88 9.31 0.24 9.55
CA ARG A 88 10.28 0.34 8.45
C ARG A 88 10.60 1.79 8.08
N HIS A 89 9.60 2.67 8.04
CA HIS A 89 9.75 4.05 7.58
C HIS A 89 9.77 5.10 8.67
N GLY A 90 9.53 4.70 9.92
CA GLY A 90 9.57 5.58 11.09
C GLY A 90 8.42 6.58 11.20
N ARG A 91 7.24 6.25 10.67
CA ARG A 91 6.03 7.08 10.77
C ARG A 91 4.76 6.30 10.44
N TYR A 92 3.63 6.69 11.02
CA TYR A 92 2.33 6.11 10.65
C TYR A 92 1.90 6.46 9.22
N ILE A 93 1.22 5.52 8.57
CA ILE A 93 0.48 5.75 7.33
C ILE A 93 -0.91 6.27 7.69
N LYS A 94 -1.30 7.43 7.16
CA LYS A 94 -2.61 8.02 7.40
C LYS A 94 -3.71 7.23 6.67
N ARG A 95 -4.79 6.92 7.38
CA ARG A 95 -6.04 6.40 6.80
C ARG A 95 -7.11 7.46 6.81
N ASP A 96 -8.08 7.30 5.93
CA ASP A 96 -9.35 8.01 6.07
C ASP A 96 -10.03 7.59 7.38
N VAL A 97 -10.69 8.55 8.04
CA VAL A 97 -11.41 8.32 9.30
C VAL A 97 -12.70 7.55 9.00
N ASP A 98 -13.33 7.84 7.86
CA ASP A 98 -14.64 7.33 7.48
C ASP A 98 -14.53 6.07 6.60
N ASP A 99 -13.42 5.93 5.86
CA ASP A 99 -13.20 4.82 4.94
C ASP A 99 -11.93 4.00 5.24
N LYS A 100 -12.11 2.83 5.86
CA LYS A 100 -11.00 1.97 6.30
C LYS A 100 -10.18 1.35 5.15
N LYS A 101 -10.70 1.30 3.92
CA LYS A 101 -9.96 0.84 2.73
C LYS A 101 -9.15 1.96 2.06
N THR A 102 -9.35 3.22 2.45
CA THR A 102 -8.65 4.37 1.86
C THR A 102 -7.38 4.76 2.63
N PHE A 103 -6.25 4.77 1.91
CA PHE A 103 -4.92 5.12 2.42
C PHE A 103 -4.39 6.35 1.70
N ARG A 104 -3.91 7.34 2.46
CA ARG A 104 -3.45 8.61 1.90
C ARG A 104 -1.94 8.72 2.01
N PHE A 105 -1.33 9.09 0.89
CA PHE A 105 0.10 9.33 0.76
C PHE A 105 0.31 10.67 0.06
N ILE A 106 1.44 11.29 0.34
CA ILE A 106 1.91 12.48 -0.37
C ILE A 106 3.13 12.14 -1.21
N ARG A 107 3.43 12.91 -2.26
CA ARG A 107 4.50 12.61 -3.22
C ARG A 107 5.87 12.40 -2.56
N LYS A 108 6.16 13.15 -1.48
CA LYS A 108 7.40 12.98 -0.68
C LYS A 108 7.50 11.61 0.01
N GLU A 109 6.43 10.82 -0.03
CA GLU A 109 6.29 9.47 0.56
C GLU A 109 6.22 8.38 -0.49
N LEU A 110 6.56 8.67 -1.75
CA LEU A 110 6.53 7.68 -2.85
C LEU A 110 7.25 6.37 -2.49
N GLY A 111 8.39 6.42 -1.77
CA GLY A 111 9.07 5.22 -1.31
C GLY A 111 8.25 4.35 -0.34
N ILE A 112 7.47 4.98 0.55
CA ILE A 112 6.57 4.28 1.48
C ILE A 112 5.39 3.69 0.72
N LEU A 113 4.83 4.44 -0.23
CA LEU A 113 3.76 3.96 -1.09
C LEU A 113 4.22 2.73 -1.90
N VAL A 114 5.42 2.77 -2.47
CA VAL A 114 6.01 1.65 -3.20
C VAL A 114 6.14 0.41 -2.32
N ASP A 115 6.68 0.57 -1.11
CA ASP A 115 6.78 -0.53 -0.13
C ASP A 115 5.42 -1.07 0.29
N PHE A 116 4.43 -0.19 0.50
CA PHE A 116 3.06 -0.58 0.86
C PHE A 116 2.41 -1.42 -0.25
N MET A 117 2.43 -0.94 -1.49
CA MET A 117 1.87 -1.67 -2.62
C MET A 117 2.66 -2.95 -2.91
N ALA A 118 3.98 -2.95 -2.75
CA ALA A 118 4.79 -4.15 -2.96
C ALA A 118 4.41 -5.28 -1.99
N GLU A 119 4.03 -4.96 -0.75
CA GLU A 119 3.50 -5.96 0.18
C GLU A 119 2.09 -6.43 -0.23
N LEU A 120 1.19 -5.53 -0.66
CA LEU A 120 -0.12 -5.92 -1.19
C LEU A 120 0.00 -6.83 -2.42
N PHE A 121 0.98 -6.57 -3.29
CA PHE A 121 1.21 -7.34 -4.51
C PHE A 121 1.71 -8.76 -4.23
N LYS A 122 2.21 -9.04 -3.02
CA LYS A 122 2.63 -10.38 -2.59
C LYS A 122 1.46 -11.22 -2.06
N GLU A 123 0.30 -10.63 -1.83
CA GLU A 123 -0.89 -11.38 -1.42
C GLU A 123 -1.31 -12.37 -2.52
N ASP A 124 -1.65 -13.59 -2.12
CA ASP A 124 -2.17 -14.61 -3.03
C ASP A 124 -3.68 -14.44 -3.22
N GLY A 125 -4.15 -14.59 -4.45
CA GLY A 125 -5.57 -14.52 -4.78
C GLY A 125 -6.03 -13.16 -5.28
N HIS A 126 -7.32 -12.90 -5.16
CA HIS A 126 -7.93 -11.67 -5.65
C HIS A 126 -7.57 -10.48 -4.73
N CYS A 127 -7.02 -9.41 -5.31
CA CYS A 127 -6.85 -8.13 -4.63
C CYS A 127 -7.07 -7.01 -5.65
N LEU A 128 -8.10 -6.20 -5.46
CA LEU A 128 -8.43 -5.06 -6.32
C LEU A 128 -8.05 -3.74 -5.64
N ILE A 129 -7.12 -3.03 -6.26
CA ILE A 129 -6.55 -1.80 -5.71
C ILE A 129 -6.91 -0.64 -6.64
N GLY A 130 -7.50 0.41 -6.10
CA GLY A 130 -7.74 1.66 -6.82
C GLY A 130 -6.67 2.67 -6.46
N ILE A 131 -6.15 3.42 -7.43
CA ILE A 131 -5.25 4.54 -7.17
C ILE A 131 -5.78 5.84 -7.77
N ARG A 132 -5.92 6.82 -6.87
CA ARG A 132 -6.38 8.18 -7.12
C ARG A 132 -5.21 9.15 -7.00
N GLY A 133 -5.33 10.28 -7.68
CA GLY A 133 -4.35 11.36 -7.61
C GLY A 133 -4.33 12.21 -8.86
N MET A 134 -3.84 13.43 -8.73
CA MET A 134 -3.71 14.36 -9.84
C MET A 134 -2.77 13.79 -10.94
N PRO A 135 -2.87 14.27 -12.19
CA PRO A 135 -1.92 13.89 -13.24
C PRO A 135 -0.47 14.14 -12.82
N ARG A 136 0.45 13.25 -13.23
CA ARG A 136 1.91 13.38 -12.99
C ARG A 136 2.36 13.37 -11.51
N VAL A 137 1.51 12.96 -10.58
CA VAL A 137 1.87 12.82 -9.15
C VAL A 137 2.69 11.55 -8.85
N GLY A 138 2.81 10.63 -9.82
CA GLY A 138 3.62 9.41 -9.70
C GLY A 138 2.83 8.11 -9.57
N LYS A 139 1.53 8.09 -9.96
CA LYS A 139 0.66 6.91 -9.83
C LYS A 139 1.24 5.70 -10.57
N THR A 140 1.39 5.79 -11.89
CA THR A 140 1.87 4.68 -12.71
C THR A 140 3.29 4.24 -12.33
N GLU A 141 4.19 5.20 -12.06
CA GLU A 141 5.56 4.94 -11.66
C GLU A 141 5.62 4.16 -10.34
N SER A 142 4.74 4.51 -9.39
CA SER A 142 4.64 3.81 -8.11
C SER A 142 4.14 2.37 -8.28
N ILE A 143 3.16 2.12 -9.16
CA ILE A 143 2.66 0.76 -9.47
C ILE A 143 3.78 -0.09 -10.09
N VAL A 144 4.50 0.46 -11.06
CA VAL A 144 5.60 -0.26 -11.74
C VAL A 144 6.73 -0.56 -10.74
N ALA A 145 7.14 0.43 -9.94
CA ALA A 145 8.17 0.25 -8.93
C ALA A 145 7.77 -0.81 -7.88
N ALA A 146 6.53 -0.77 -7.40
CA ALA A 146 6.01 -1.76 -6.46
C ALA A 146 5.97 -3.17 -7.07
N SER A 147 5.63 -3.30 -8.36
CA SER A 147 5.65 -4.59 -9.07
C SER A 147 7.06 -5.18 -9.08
N VAL A 148 8.07 -4.35 -9.37
CA VAL A 148 9.49 -4.77 -9.34
C VAL A 148 9.90 -5.20 -7.92
N CYS A 149 9.57 -4.40 -6.90
CA CYS A 149 9.86 -4.70 -5.49
C CYS A 149 9.18 -5.99 -5.00
N ALA A 150 7.99 -6.31 -5.53
CA ALA A 150 7.25 -7.52 -5.22
C ALA A 150 7.70 -8.76 -6.03
N HIS A 151 8.68 -8.61 -6.94
CA HIS A 151 9.06 -9.63 -7.92
C HIS A 151 7.88 -10.12 -8.78
N LYS A 152 6.94 -9.23 -9.09
CA LYS A 152 5.81 -9.48 -9.99
C LYS A 152 6.07 -8.81 -11.34
N LYS A 153 5.57 -9.43 -12.41
CA LYS A 153 5.51 -8.78 -13.72
C LYS A 153 4.34 -7.80 -13.72
N TRP A 154 4.40 -6.73 -14.50
CA TRP A 154 3.27 -5.82 -14.68
C TRP A 154 2.76 -5.89 -16.11
N LEU A 155 1.45 -5.71 -16.30
CA LEU A 155 0.84 -5.74 -17.62
C LEU A 155 -0.23 -4.65 -17.75
N PHE A 156 0.00 -3.72 -18.67
CA PHE A 156 -0.99 -2.69 -19.00
C PHE A 156 -2.08 -3.26 -19.90
N ILE A 157 -3.29 -3.33 -19.37
CA ILE A 157 -4.53 -3.57 -20.12
C ILE A 157 -4.97 -2.28 -20.81
N SER A 158 -4.87 -1.17 -20.08
CA SER A 158 -5.01 0.18 -20.60
C SER A 158 -4.04 1.14 -19.91
N SER A 159 -3.49 2.08 -20.68
CA SER A 159 -2.62 3.14 -20.14
C SER A 159 -2.47 4.29 -21.12
N THR A 160 -2.31 5.50 -20.58
CA THR A 160 -1.95 6.72 -21.31
C THR A 160 -0.43 6.94 -21.42
N MET A 161 0.41 6.12 -20.76
CA MET A 161 1.86 6.30 -20.72
C MET A 161 2.57 5.87 -22.02
N ILE A 162 3.34 6.80 -22.61
CA ILE A 162 4.33 6.67 -23.70
C ILE A 162 3.77 6.25 -25.07
N LYS A 163 2.74 5.38 -25.12
CA LYS A 163 1.82 5.18 -26.24
C LYS A 163 0.51 4.70 -25.64
N GLN A 164 -0.60 5.37 -25.99
CA GLN A 164 -1.93 4.93 -25.57
C GLN A 164 -2.09 3.43 -25.83
N THR A 165 -2.11 2.65 -24.76
CA THR A 165 -2.21 1.20 -24.81
C THR A 165 -3.64 0.85 -24.48
N VAL A 166 -4.28 0.10 -25.38
CA VAL A 166 -5.60 -0.49 -25.15
C VAL A 166 -5.53 -1.90 -25.72
N ARG A 167 -5.56 -2.91 -24.85
CA ARG A 167 -5.51 -4.32 -25.25
C ARG A 167 -6.92 -4.87 -25.41
N SER A 168 -7.12 -5.72 -26.41
CA SER A 168 -8.39 -6.42 -26.66
C SER A 168 -8.29 -7.94 -26.41
N SER A 169 -7.10 -8.44 -26.05
CA SER A 169 -6.88 -9.81 -25.60
C SER A 169 -5.56 -9.93 -24.84
N LEU A 170 -5.36 -11.06 -24.15
CA LEU A 170 -4.10 -11.48 -23.56
C LEU A 170 -3.56 -12.73 -24.26
N LEU A 171 -2.24 -12.86 -24.31
CA LEU A 171 -1.58 -14.07 -24.76
C LEU A 171 -1.77 -15.19 -23.72
N LYS A 172 -1.72 -16.46 -24.15
CA LYS A 172 -1.96 -17.62 -23.28
C LYS A 172 -1.09 -17.65 -22.01
N GLY A 173 0.16 -17.19 -22.10
CA GLY A 173 1.08 -17.13 -20.95
C GLY A 173 0.94 -15.87 -20.07
N GLU A 174 0.08 -14.94 -20.45
CA GLU A 174 -0.19 -13.70 -19.70
C GLU A 174 -1.34 -13.86 -18.71
N TYR A 175 -2.05 -14.99 -18.68
CA TYR A 175 -3.05 -15.33 -17.65
C TYR A 175 -2.38 -16.04 -16.46
N ASP A 176 -1.67 -15.28 -15.61
CA ASP A 176 -0.86 -15.84 -14.53
C ASP A 176 -0.84 -14.90 -13.31
N GLN A 177 -0.90 -15.47 -12.10
CA GLN A 177 -0.88 -14.74 -10.82
C GLN A 177 0.43 -13.99 -10.53
N LYS A 178 1.46 -14.22 -11.33
CA LYS A 178 2.72 -13.47 -11.31
C LYS A 178 2.57 -12.08 -11.92
N TYR A 179 1.47 -11.79 -12.61
CA TYR A 179 1.19 -10.49 -13.19
C TYR A 179 0.32 -9.64 -12.27
N VAL A 180 0.70 -8.37 -12.14
CA VAL A 180 -0.16 -7.27 -11.72
C VAL A 180 -0.76 -6.65 -12.98
N TYR A 181 -2.08 -6.67 -13.10
CA TYR A 181 -2.78 -6.08 -14.25
C TYR A 181 -3.14 -4.63 -13.94
N ILE A 182 -2.80 -3.74 -14.87
CA ILE A 182 -2.97 -2.30 -14.69
C ILE A 182 -4.00 -1.80 -15.70
N ILE A 183 -5.04 -1.13 -15.20
CA ILE A 183 -6.15 -0.59 -15.98
C ILE A 183 -6.24 0.90 -15.68
N ASP A 184 -6.22 1.73 -16.71
CA ASP A 184 -6.60 3.14 -16.60
C ASP A 184 -8.11 3.26 -16.80
N GLY A 185 -8.84 3.49 -15.70
CA GLY A 185 -10.29 3.60 -15.68
C GLY A 185 -10.82 4.71 -16.59
N ALA A 186 -10.13 5.86 -16.62
CA ALA A 186 -10.50 6.99 -17.46
C ALA A 186 -10.40 6.64 -18.96
N LEU A 187 -9.39 5.85 -19.33
CA LEU A 187 -9.14 5.45 -20.70
C LEU A 187 -10.06 4.31 -21.15
N SER A 188 -10.23 3.30 -20.30
CA SER A 188 -11.01 2.09 -20.58
C SER A 188 -12.48 2.37 -20.81
N VAL A 189 -13.07 3.25 -20.01
CA VAL A 189 -14.48 3.62 -20.11
C VAL A 189 -14.81 4.35 -21.42
N LYS A 190 -13.86 5.12 -21.97
CA LYS A 190 -14.03 5.82 -23.24
C LYS A 190 -13.97 4.88 -24.46
N GLN A 191 -13.53 3.63 -24.29
CA GLN A 191 -13.39 2.70 -25.40
C GLN A 191 -14.74 2.17 -25.87
N LYS A 192 -14.99 2.28 -27.18
CA LYS A 192 -16.15 1.67 -27.83
C LYS A 192 -15.93 0.20 -28.21
N ASP A 193 -14.70 -0.30 -28.09
CA ASP A 193 -14.36 -1.68 -28.43
C ASP A 193 -14.89 -2.65 -27.36
N GLU A 194 -15.90 -3.45 -27.73
CA GLU A 194 -16.46 -4.48 -26.85
C GLU A 194 -15.45 -5.58 -26.48
N LYS A 195 -14.43 -5.83 -27.31
CA LYS A 195 -13.37 -6.79 -26.98
C LYS A 195 -12.51 -6.32 -25.81
N HIS A 196 -12.25 -5.01 -25.72
CA HIS A 196 -11.54 -4.44 -24.57
C HIS A 196 -12.36 -4.60 -23.28
N LYS A 197 -13.66 -4.33 -23.33
CA LYS A 197 -14.57 -4.52 -22.18
C LYS A 197 -14.65 -5.99 -21.76
N GLN A 198 -14.72 -6.89 -22.73
CA GLN A 198 -14.66 -8.32 -22.46
C GLN A 198 -13.35 -8.71 -21.77
N LEU A 199 -12.21 -8.22 -22.26
CA LEU A 199 -10.92 -8.46 -21.62
C LEU A 199 -10.88 -7.95 -20.17
N ILE A 200 -11.45 -6.77 -19.90
CA ILE A 200 -11.54 -6.26 -18.52
C ILE A 200 -12.31 -7.26 -17.65
N ARG A 201 -13.48 -7.74 -18.09
CA ARG A 201 -14.24 -8.75 -17.33
C ARG A 201 -13.47 -10.04 -17.10
N GLU A 202 -12.72 -10.49 -18.11
CA GLU A 202 -11.87 -11.68 -17.98
C GLU A 202 -10.78 -11.45 -16.93
N VAL A 203 -10.07 -10.31 -16.99
CA VAL A 203 -9.02 -9.94 -16.03
C VAL A 203 -9.59 -9.80 -14.62
N MET A 204 -10.74 -9.14 -14.46
CA MET A 204 -11.40 -8.93 -13.16
C MET A 204 -11.76 -10.26 -12.46
N ASN A 205 -12.08 -11.31 -13.22
CA ASN A 205 -12.35 -12.64 -12.67
C ASN A 205 -11.10 -13.44 -12.29
N LEU A 206 -9.89 -12.98 -12.64
CA LEU A 206 -8.65 -13.69 -12.26
C LEU A 206 -8.37 -13.55 -10.76
N PRO A 207 -7.95 -14.62 -10.06
CA PRO A 207 -7.57 -14.55 -8.65
C PRO A 207 -6.13 -14.03 -8.51
N THR A 208 -5.93 -12.76 -8.87
CA THR A 208 -4.65 -12.05 -8.88
C THR A 208 -4.82 -10.58 -8.48
N VAL A 209 -3.71 -9.88 -8.30
CA VAL A 209 -3.69 -8.45 -8.01
C VAL A 209 -3.97 -7.62 -9.26
N LYS A 210 -4.83 -6.62 -9.11
CA LYS A 210 -5.27 -5.72 -10.18
C LYS A 210 -5.25 -4.31 -9.65
N VAL A 211 -4.70 -3.39 -10.44
CA VAL A 211 -4.64 -1.97 -10.09
C VAL A 211 -5.42 -1.16 -11.10
N ILE A 212 -6.41 -0.42 -10.64
CA ILE A 212 -7.20 0.51 -11.46
C ILE A 212 -6.79 1.94 -11.11
N GLU A 213 -6.19 2.64 -12.08
CA GLU A 213 -6.02 4.09 -11.98
C GLU A 213 -7.36 4.78 -12.28
N HIS A 214 -7.64 5.88 -11.58
CA HIS A 214 -8.91 6.61 -11.70
C HIS A 214 -10.14 5.70 -11.42
N PRO A 215 -10.19 5.04 -10.24
CA PRO A 215 -11.27 4.09 -9.93
C PRO A 215 -12.66 4.72 -9.95
N ASP A 216 -12.78 6.01 -9.61
CA ASP A 216 -14.06 6.73 -9.65
C ASP A 216 -14.65 6.81 -11.07
N LEU A 217 -13.82 7.11 -12.07
CA LEU A 217 -14.24 7.13 -13.47
C LEU A 217 -14.55 5.72 -13.99
N PHE A 218 -13.84 4.71 -13.49
CA PHE A 218 -14.08 3.31 -13.86
C PHE A 218 -15.47 2.84 -13.42
N VAL A 219 -15.87 3.10 -12.18
CA VAL A 219 -17.16 2.61 -11.63
C VAL A 219 -18.37 3.36 -12.19
N GLU A 220 -18.22 4.62 -12.61
CA GLU A 220 -19.33 5.40 -13.17
C GLU A 220 -19.97 4.77 -14.42
N ASN A 221 -19.20 3.99 -15.17
CA ASN A 221 -19.60 3.50 -16.49
C ASN A 221 -19.34 2.00 -16.68
N THR A 222 -19.16 1.26 -15.58
CA THR A 222 -19.00 -0.20 -15.59
C THR A 222 -19.97 -0.84 -14.61
N GLU A 223 -20.04 -2.17 -14.60
CA GLU A 223 -20.81 -2.93 -13.63
C GLU A 223 -20.20 -2.96 -12.21
N TYR A 224 -19.00 -2.40 -12.03
CA TYR A 224 -18.28 -2.42 -10.76
C TYR A 224 -18.60 -1.18 -9.92
N THR A 225 -18.41 -1.30 -8.62
CA THR A 225 -18.63 -0.26 -7.61
C THR A 225 -17.35 -0.02 -6.82
N LEU A 226 -17.29 1.11 -6.09
CA LEU A 226 -16.15 1.34 -5.19
C LEU A 226 -16.07 0.31 -4.07
N ASP A 227 -17.15 -0.44 -3.79
CA ASP A 227 -17.19 -1.49 -2.77
C ASP A 227 -16.52 -2.78 -3.20
N ASP A 228 -16.30 -2.97 -4.50
CA ASP A 228 -15.53 -4.11 -5.03
C ASP A 228 -14.01 -3.95 -4.79
N PHE A 229 -13.55 -2.76 -4.41
CA PHE A 229 -12.15 -2.47 -4.14
C PHE A 229 -11.76 -2.86 -2.72
N ASP A 230 -10.74 -3.70 -2.61
CA ASP A 230 -10.12 -4.07 -1.33
C ASP A 230 -9.34 -2.90 -0.73
N TYR A 231 -8.71 -2.10 -1.59
CA TYR A 231 -7.91 -0.94 -1.19
C TYR A 231 -8.11 0.24 -2.15
N ILE A 232 -8.18 1.45 -1.60
CA ILE A 232 -8.09 2.70 -2.35
C ILE A 232 -6.87 3.46 -1.84
N ILE A 233 -6.03 3.91 -2.77
CA ILE A 233 -4.81 4.67 -2.51
C ILE A 233 -5.01 6.06 -3.06
N GLU A 234 -4.81 7.08 -2.23
CA GLU A 234 -4.78 8.47 -2.65
C GLU A 234 -3.35 8.99 -2.62
N LEU A 235 -2.82 9.35 -3.80
CA LEU A 235 -1.52 9.98 -3.92
C LEU A 235 -1.70 11.47 -4.22
N ARG A 236 -1.30 12.29 -3.27
CA ARG A 236 -1.41 13.76 -3.29
C ARG A 236 -0.04 14.41 -3.46
N GLU A 237 0.03 15.64 -3.95
CA GLU A 237 1.28 16.41 -3.97
C GLU A 237 1.65 16.88 -2.55
N HIS A 238 0.64 17.30 -1.77
CA HIS A 238 0.74 17.74 -0.38
C HIS A 238 -0.53 17.35 0.40
N ASP A 239 -0.48 17.40 1.74
CA ASP A 239 -1.53 16.84 2.62
C ASP A 239 -2.94 17.40 2.33
N GLU A 240 -3.03 18.71 2.10
CA GLU A 240 -4.29 19.45 1.87
C GLU A 240 -4.80 19.38 0.43
N GLN A 241 -4.10 18.70 -0.49
CA GLN A 241 -4.54 18.65 -1.89
C GLN A 241 -5.83 17.83 -2.01
N GLU A 242 -6.89 18.45 -2.50
CA GLU A 242 -8.09 17.75 -2.94
C GLU A 242 -7.87 17.11 -4.31
N ILE A 243 -8.33 15.86 -4.46
CA ILE A 243 -8.29 15.14 -5.73
C ILE A 243 -9.60 15.43 -6.46
N THR A 244 -9.56 16.37 -7.41
CA THR A 244 -10.74 16.75 -8.21
C THR A 244 -10.66 16.18 -9.62
N TYR A 245 -11.73 15.51 -10.06
CA TYR A 245 -11.79 14.85 -11.36
C TYR A 245 -12.18 15.76 -12.54
N GLU A 246 -12.70 16.96 -12.28
CA GLU A 246 -13.03 17.95 -13.32
C GLU A 246 -11.82 18.38 -14.16
N GLN A 247 -10.62 18.31 -13.57
CA GLN A 247 -9.37 18.62 -14.26
C GLN A 247 -8.78 17.42 -15.01
N ILE A 248 -9.11 16.19 -14.62
CA ILE A 248 -8.61 14.95 -15.27
C ILE A 248 -9.36 14.68 -16.57
N SER A 249 -10.66 15.01 -16.62
CA SER A 249 -11.43 15.00 -17.87
C SER A 249 -10.91 16.05 -18.85
N LYS A 250 -10.58 17.26 -18.37
CA LYS A 250 -10.05 18.39 -19.18
C LYS A 250 -8.58 18.25 -19.58
N ASN A 251 -7.67 17.79 -18.73
CA ASN A 251 -6.24 17.73 -19.10
C ASN A 251 -5.92 16.60 -20.10
N ASN A 252 -6.74 15.54 -20.14
CA ASN A 252 -6.68 14.59 -21.26
C ASN A 252 -7.14 15.20 -22.59
N LEU A 253 -7.80 16.37 -22.60
CA LEU A 253 -8.11 17.15 -23.81
C LEU A 253 -6.97 18.10 -24.21
N PHE A 254 -6.14 18.59 -23.28
CA PHE A 254 -5.20 19.69 -23.55
C PHE A 254 -3.72 19.30 -23.72
N ASP A 255 -3.27 18.11 -23.27
CA ASP A 255 -1.88 17.68 -23.51
C ASP A 255 -1.65 17.12 -24.95
N HIS A 256 -2.68 17.06 -25.80
CA HIS A 256 -2.62 16.36 -27.09
C HIS A 256 -2.74 17.20 -28.37
N ASP A 257 -3.08 18.49 -28.28
CA ASP A 257 -3.07 19.36 -29.47
C ASP A 257 -1.76 20.16 -29.62
N GLU A 258 -0.94 20.31 -28.58
CA GLU A 258 0.30 21.11 -28.65
C GLU A 258 1.56 20.34 -29.10
N PHE A 259 1.55 19.00 -29.11
CA PHE A 259 2.71 18.19 -29.55
C PHE A 259 2.59 17.63 -30.98
N ALA A 260 1.57 18.03 -31.75
CA ALA A 260 1.40 17.64 -33.15
C ALA A 260 2.03 18.62 -34.16
N PHE A 261 2.66 19.70 -33.69
CA PHE A 261 3.43 20.63 -34.50
C PHE A 261 4.77 20.90 -33.83
N PHE A 262 5.78 20.07 -34.11
CA PHE A 262 7.20 20.43 -34.33
C PHE A 262 8.00 19.17 -34.74
#